data_AF-A0A7D5I395-F1
#
_entry.id   AF-A0A7D5I395-F1
#
_cell.length_a   1.000
_cell.length_b   1.000
_cell.length_c   1.000
_cell.angle_alpha   90.00
_cell.angle_beta   90.00
_cell.angle_gamma   90.00
#
_symmetry.space_group_name_H-M   'P 1'
#
loop_
_entity.id
_entity.type
_entity.pdbx_description
1 polymer ?
#
loop_
_entity_poly.entity_id
_entity_poly.type
_entity_poly.pdbx_seq_one_letter_code
_entity_poly.pdbx_strand_id
1 'polypeptide(L)'
;MRHRLLRAAASVVGLLALAGVTGTLVDVALLALDAPVRVAGPVSAAVAVTVVLPVADAYTPLGRDVRTDALRRAGRARLALEVLLAAGAAFVAGGALAAAGLRLNAIFGTFVVVVLGGVAVGYGSFVLRNREFYADA
;
A
#
# COMPACT_ATOMS: atom_id res chain seq x y z
N MET A 1 11.84 -11.11 26.53
CA MET A 1 12.42 -10.60 25.26
C MET A 1 12.05 -11.45 24.04
N ARG A 2 12.27 -12.78 24.06
CA ARG A 2 11.89 -13.73 22.98
C ARG A 2 10.46 -13.59 22.43
N HIS A 3 9.44 -13.45 23.29
CA HIS A 3 8.04 -13.31 22.86
C HIS A 3 7.71 -11.99 22.14
N ARG A 4 8.52 -10.94 22.30
CA ARG A 4 8.32 -9.67 21.56
C ARG A 4 8.91 -9.80 20.15
N LEU A 5 10.08 -10.42 20.03
CA LEU A 5 10.74 -10.70 18.75
C LEU A 5 9.92 -11.65 17.88
N LEU A 6 9.38 -12.73 18.46
CA LEU A 6 8.52 -13.67 17.72
C LEU A 6 7.24 -13.00 17.19
N ARG A 7 6.62 -12.11 17.97
CA ARG A 7 5.45 -11.36 17.51
C ARG A 7 5.78 -10.37 16.40
N ALA A 8 6.91 -9.67 16.52
CA ALA A 8 7.39 -8.77 15.47
C ALA A 8 7.68 -9.56 14.17
N ALA A 9 8.40 -10.68 14.27
CA ALA A 9 8.67 -11.55 13.12
C ALA A 9 7.39 -12.08 12.47
N ALA A 10 6.44 -12.58 13.27
CA ALA A 10 5.14 -13.04 12.76
C ALA A 10 4.36 -11.91 12.07
N SER A 11 4.40 -10.68 12.60
CA SER A 11 3.75 -9.54 11.96
C SER A 11 4.39 -9.16 10.62
N VAL A 12 5.73 -9.20 10.53
CA VAL A 12 6.44 -8.95 9.26
C VAL A 12 6.06 -10.01 8.23
N VAL A 13 6.06 -11.30 8.60
CA VAL A 13 5.63 -12.38 7.71
C VAL A 13 4.18 -12.18 7.26
N GLY A 14 3.28 -11.81 8.17
CA GLY A 14 1.88 -11.54 7.83
C GLY A 14 1.71 -10.37 6.85
N LEU A 15 2.46 -9.28 7.05
CA LEU A 15 2.45 -8.14 6.12
C LEU A 15 3.04 -8.50 4.76
N LEU A 16 4.11 -9.30 4.72
CA LEU A 16 4.71 -9.77 3.47
C LEU A 16 3.75 -10.70 2.71
N ALA A 17 3.05 -11.59 3.41
CA ALA A 17 2.02 -12.43 2.82
C ALA A 17 0.88 -11.58 2.26
N LEU A 18 0.42 -10.56 3.00
CA LEU A 18 -0.59 -9.62 2.53
C LEU A 18 -0.12 -8.86 1.27
N ALA A 19 1.09 -8.31 1.28
CA ALA A 19 1.68 -7.66 0.10
C ALA A 19 1.70 -8.61 -1.10
N GLY A 20 2.16 -9.85 -0.91
CA GLY A 20 2.23 -10.86 -1.95
C GLY A 20 0.87 -11.20 -2.54
N VAL A 21 -0.14 -11.44 -1.69
CA VAL A 21 -1.52 -11.70 -2.13
C VAL A 21 -2.10 -10.49 -2.86
N THR A 22 -1.99 -9.29 -2.30
CA THR A 22 -2.51 -8.06 -2.93
C THR A 22 -1.83 -7.81 -4.28
N GLY A 23 -0.50 -7.89 -4.35
CA GLY A 23 0.24 -7.73 -5.59
C GLY A 23 -0.19 -8.74 -6.65
N THR A 24 -0.31 -10.02 -6.26
CA THR A 24 -0.74 -11.09 -7.16
C THR A 24 -2.17 -10.85 -7.69
N LEU A 25 -3.10 -10.44 -6.84
CA LEU A 25 -4.47 -10.14 -7.26
C LEU A 25 -4.51 -8.98 -8.27
N VAL A 26 -3.71 -7.95 -8.05
CA VAL A 26 -3.62 -6.81 -8.97
C VAL A 26 -2.95 -7.21 -10.29
N ASP A 27 -1.88 -8.00 -10.24
CA ASP A 27 -1.23 -8.54 -11.44
C ASP A 27 -2.20 -9.39 -12.26
N VAL A 28 -2.96 -10.29 -11.62
CA VAL A 28 -3.99 -11.11 -12.29
C VAL A 28 -5.08 -10.24 -12.91
N ALA A 29 -5.56 -9.22 -12.21
CA ALA A 29 -6.56 -8.29 -12.73
C ALA A 29 -6.04 -7.50 -13.93
N LEU A 30 -4.79 -7.02 -13.87
CA LEU A 30 -4.15 -6.28 -14.97
C LEU A 30 -3.85 -7.18 -16.16
N LEU A 31 -3.43 -8.43 -15.94
CA LEU A 31 -3.24 -9.42 -16.99
C LEU A 31 -4.56 -9.72 -17.71
N ALA A 32 -5.67 -9.84 -16.97
CA ALA A 32 -7.00 -10.01 -17.54
C ALA A 32 -7.48 -8.80 -18.37
N LEU A 33 -6.82 -7.64 -18.23
CA LEU A 33 -7.05 -6.43 -19.02
C LEU A 33 -5.99 -6.23 -20.11
N ASP A 34 -5.20 -7.27 -20.43
CA ASP A 34 -4.09 -7.23 -21.40
C ASP A 34 -3.05 -6.13 -21.12
N ALA A 35 -2.90 -5.74 -19.85
CA ALA A 35 -1.90 -4.74 -19.47
C ALA A 35 -0.49 -5.30 -19.67
N PRO A 36 0.44 -4.54 -20.30
CA PRO A 36 1.81 -4.99 -20.47
C PRO A 36 2.49 -5.15 -19.11
N VAL A 37 3.35 -6.17 -18.96
CA VAL A 37 4.06 -6.48 -17.71
C VAL A 37 4.83 -5.27 -17.15
N ARG A 38 5.33 -4.40 -18.03
CA ARG A 38 6.04 -3.16 -17.69
C ARG A 38 5.15 -2.14 -16.94
N VAL A 39 3.83 -2.25 -17.09
CA VAL A 39 2.81 -1.48 -16.36
C VAL A 39 2.32 -2.27 -15.15
N ALA A 40 2.03 -3.57 -15.33
CA ALA A 40 1.46 -4.40 -14.27
C ALA A 40 2.33 -4.45 -13.02
N GLY A 41 3.62 -4.80 -13.16
CA GLY A 41 4.54 -4.96 -12.04
C GLY A 41 4.69 -3.72 -11.14
N PRO A 42 4.97 -2.51 -11.67
CA PRO A 42 5.08 -1.34 -10.81
C PRO A 42 3.74 -0.89 -10.21
N VAL A 43 2.62 -1.07 -10.92
CA VAL A 43 1.28 -0.72 -10.39
C VAL A 43 0.90 -1.67 -9.26
N SER A 44 1.10 -2.99 -9.42
CA SER A 44 0.82 -3.98 -8.38
C SER A 44 1.70 -3.77 -7.15
N ALA A 45 2.99 -3.45 -7.33
CA ALA A 45 3.87 -3.07 -6.24
C ALA A 45 3.39 -1.82 -5.49
N ALA A 46 2.96 -0.77 -6.22
CA ALA A 46 2.43 0.45 -5.60
C ALA A 46 1.19 0.17 -4.74
N VAL A 47 0.26 -0.65 -5.27
CA VAL A 47 -0.97 -1.03 -4.55
C VAL A 47 -0.65 -1.91 -3.34
N ALA A 48 0.20 -2.92 -3.49
CA ALA A 48 0.59 -3.82 -2.41
C ALA A 48 1.22 -3.05 -1.23
N VAL A 49 2.15 -2.14 -1.51
CA VAL A 49 2.76 -1.27 -0.48
C VAL A 49 1.69 -0.38 0.17
N THR A 50 0.82 0.23 -0.63
CA THR A 50 -0.26 1.10 -0.12
C THR A 50 -1.24 0.36 0.77
N VAL A 51 -1.53 -0.92 0.52
CA VAL A 51 -2.40 -1.73 1.38
C VAL A 51 -1.70 -2.10 2.69
N VAL A 52 -0.41 -2.44 2.62
CA VAL A 52 0.35 -2.89 3.78
C VAL A 52 0.63 -1.77 4.76
N LEU A 53 0.85 -0.52 4.31
CA LEU A 53 1.19 0.60 5.19
C LEU A 53 0.10 0.90 6.26
N PRO A 54 -1.18 1.08 5.93
CA PRO A 54 -2.24 1.25 6.93
C PRO A 54 -2.40 0.05 7.88
N VAL A 55 -2.23 -1.17 7.36
CA VAL A 55 -2.31 -2.39 8.16
C VAL A 55 -1.14 -2.47 9.14
N ALA A 56 0.05 -2.04 8.69
CA ALA A 56 1.22 -1.90 9.53
C ALA A 56 0.95 -0.91 10.67
N ASP A 57 0.44 0.28 10.35
CA ASP A 57 0.10 1.33 11.32
C ASP A 57 -0.90 0.85 12.37
N ALA A 58 -1.94 0.12 11.93
CA ALA A 58 -3.06 -0.28 12.78
C ALA A 58 -2.82 -1.57 13.58
N TYR A 59 -1.95 -2.48 13.13
CA TYR A 59 -1.89 -3.84 13.70
C TYR A 59 -0.50 -4.35 14.07
N THR A 60 0.58 -3.66 13.71
CA THR A 60 1.92 -4.16 13.97
C THR A 60 2.57 -3.48 15.18
N PRO A 61 3.38 -4.23 15.94
CA PRO A 61 4.16 -3.65 17.03
C PRO A 61 5.35 -2.80 16.53
N LEU A 62 5.44 -2.54 15.22
CA LEU A 62 6.49 -1.73 14.59
C LEU A 62 6.22 -0.23 14.81
N GLY A 63 4.95 0.17 14.96
CA GLY A 63 4.57 1.46 15.53
C GLY A 63 4.36 1.30 17.02
N ARG A 64 5.16 1.98 17.84
CA ARG A 64 4.69 2.40 19.18
C ARG A 64 4.04 3.77 19.00
N ASP A 65 3.11 4.08 19.90
CA ASP A 65 2.44 5.38 20.07
C ASP A 65 1.10 5.51 19.33
N VAL A 66 0.05 5.74 20.15
CA VAL A 66 -1.28 6.35 19.92
C VAL A 66 -2.06 5.99 18.63
N ARG A 67 -1.42 5.99 17.46
CA ARG A 67 -1.92 5.68 16.11
C ARG A 67 -2.54 4.29 16.02
N THR A 68 -1.85 3.25 16.51
CA THR A 68 -2.29 1.85 16.43
C THR A 68 -3.61 1.63 17.19
N ASP A 69 -3.72 2.20 18.40
CA ASP A 69 -4.92 2.06 19.23
C ASP A 69 -6.07 2.95 18.76
N ALA A 70 -5.77 4.13 18.21
CA ALA A 70 -6.79 5.03 17.69
C ALA A 70 -7.42 4.50 16.38
N LEU A 71 -6.59 4.04 15.43
CA LEU A 71 -7.05 3.42 14.19
C LEU A 71 -7.86 2.13 14.45
N ARG A 72 -7.44 1.32 15.43
CA ARG A 72 -8.19 0.12 15.83
C ARG A 72 -9.56 0.43 16.43
N ARG A 73 -9.66 1.50 17.22
CA ARG A 73 -10.91 1.95 17.86
C ARG A 73 -11.90 2.53 16.87
N ALA A 74 -11.44 3.13 15.77
CA ALA A 74 -12.29 3.66 14.71
C ALA A 74 -13.12 2.58 13.96
N GLY A 75 -12.78 1.30 14.15
CA GLY A 75 -13.55 0.15 13.68
C GLY A 75 -12.95 -0.52 12.44
N ARG A 76 -12.96 -1.86 12.43
CA ARG A 76 -12.34 -2.69 11.37
C ARG A 76 -12.94 -2.43 9.98
N ALA A 77 -14.25 -2.22 9.90
CA ALA A 77 -14.94 -1.97 8.63
C ALA A 77 -14.55 -0.62 8.02
N ARG A 78 -14.45 0.43 8.84
CA ARG A 78 -13.98 1.75 8.41
C ARG A 78 -12.54 1.67 7.90
N LEU A 79 -11.64 1.03 8.65
CA LEU A 79 -10.25 0.86 8.24
C LEU A 79 -10.12 0.08 6.93
N ALA A 80 -10.89 -0.99 6.76
CA ALA A 80 -10.89 -1.77 5.52
C ALA A 80 -11.35 -0.93 4.32
N LEU A 81 -12.40 -0.13 4.49
CA LEU A 81 -12.87 0.79 3.44
C LEU A 81 -11.79 1.83 3.08
N GLU A 82 -11.15 2.43 4.08
CA GLU A 82 -10.07 3.41 3.84
C GLU A 82 -8.88 2.80 3.11
N VAL A 83 -8.50 1.57 3.46
CA VAL A 83 -7.45 0.81 2.76
C VAL A 83 -7.83 0.56 1.31
N LEU A 84 -9.09 0.16 1.03
CA LEU A 84 -9.56 -0.06 -0.33
C LEU A 84 -9.56 1.22 -1.16
N LEU A 85 -10.00 2.34 -0.57
CA LEU A 85 -9.97 3.64 -1.26
C LEU A 85 -8.53 4.12 -1.52
N ALA A 86 -7.61 3.88 -0.59
CA ALA A 86 -6.19 4.19 -0.76
C ALA A 86 -5.56 3.32 -1.85
N ALA A 87 -5.86 2.03 -1.87
CA ALA A 87 -5.44 1.09 -2.90
C ALA A 87 -5.95 1.51 -4.29
N GLY A 88 -7.21 1.93 -4.39
CA GLY A 88 -7.79 2.46 -5.63
C GLY A 88 -7.08 3.73 -6.11
N ALA A 89 -6.76 4.66 -5.19
CA ALA A 89 -6.01 5.86 -5.52
C ALA A 89 -4.58 5.54 -6.00
N ALA A 90 -3.88 4.60 -5.35
CA ALA A 90 -2.58 4.11 -5.79
C ALA A 90 -2.65 3.45 -7.17
N PHE A 91 -3.67 2.62 -7.41
CA PHE A 91 -3.88 1.96 -8.70
C PHE A 91 -4.07 2.98 -9.83
N VAL A 92 -4.94 3.97 -9.63
CA VAL A 92 -5.21 5.01 -10.64
C VAL A 92 -3.98 5.88 -10.89
N ALA A 93 -3.32 6.36 -9.84
CA ALA A 93 -2.12 7.19 -9.96
C ALA A 93 -0.96 6.43 -10.59
N GLY A 94 -0.71 5.20 -10.13
CA GLY A 94 0.31 4.32 -10.67
C GLY A 94 0.05 3.99 -12.14
N GLY A 95 -1.20 3.66 -12.49
CA GLY A 95 -1.60 3.38 -13.87
C GLY A 95 -1.38 4.59 -14.80
N ALA A 96 -1.74 5.78 -14.34
CA ALA A 96 -1.51 7.02 -15.09
C ALA A 96 -0.02 7.31 -15.29
N LEU A 97 0.80 7.15 -14.24
CA LEU A 97 2.25 7.32 -14.32
C LEU A 97 2.91 6.26 -15.21
N ALA A 98 2.43 5.03 -15.17
CA ALA A 98 2.97 3.94 -16.00
C ALA A 98 2.64 4.19 -17.48
N ALA A 99 1.43 4.62 -17.79
CA ALA A 99 1.03 5.03 -19.13
C ALA A 99 1.86 6.23 -19.65
N ALA A 100 2.17 7.21 -18.78
CA ALA A 100 3.06 8.32 -19.12
C ALA A 100 4.51 7.86 -19.34
N GLY A 101 5.02 6.96 -18.50
CA GLY A 101 6.38 6.43 -18.58
C GLY A 101 6.63 5.56 -19.82
N LEU A 102 5.63 4.82 -20.30
CA LEU A 102 5.70 4.12 -21.58
C LEU A 102 6.02 5.05 -22.76
N ARG A 103 5.63 6.33 -22.70
CA ARG A 103 5.95 7.33 -23.73
C ARG A 103 7.41 7.80 -23.69
N LEU A 104 8.09 7.67 -22.55
CA LEU A 104 9.42 8.24 -22.31
C LEU A 104 10.57 7.21 -22.41
N ASN A 105 10.25 5.92 -22.58
CA ASN A 105 11.19 4.82 -22.87
C ASN A 105 12.35 4.61 -21.86
N ALA A 106 12.18 5.04 -20.60
CA ALA A 106 13.19 4.92 -19.53
C ALA A 106 12.78 3.88 -18.46
N ILE A 107 13.09 2.61 -18.71
CA ILE A 107 12.52 1.44 -17.99
C ILE A 107 12.68 1.50 -16.46
N PHE A 108 13.89 1.75 -15.94
CA PHE A 108 14.16 1.69 -14.49
C PHE A 108 13.63 2.94 -13.75
N GLY A 109 13.75 4.11 -14.38
CA GLY A 109 13.19 5.36 -13.84
C GLY A 109 11.66 5.30 -13.78
N THR A 110 11.02 4.71 -14.79
CA THR A 110 9.56 4.54 -14.82
C THR A 110 9.07 3.63 -13.69
N PHE A 111 9.75 2.52 -13.39
CA PHE A 111 9.32 1.64 -12.29
C PHE A 111 9.30 2.38 -10.94
N VAL A 112 10.41 3.03 -10.59
CA VAL A 112 10.54 3.74 -9.30
C VAL A 112 9.54 4.89 -9.21
N VAL A 113 9.37 5.68 -10.28
CA VAL A 113 8.42 6.80 -10.30
C VAL A 113 6.98 6.33 -10.14
N VAL A 114 6.60 5.23 -10.81
CA VAL A 114 5.24 4.67 -10.69
C VAL A 114 4.98 4.17 -9.28
N VAL A 115 5.93 3.43 -8.69
CA VAL A 115 5.77 2.91 -7.33
C VAL A 115 5.69 4.04 -6.32
N LEU A 116 6.66 4.97 -6.34
CA LEU A 116 6.69 6.08 -5.39
C LEU A 116 5.50 7.03 -5.55
N GLY A 117 5.15 7.38 -6.79
CA GLY A 117 4.02 8.25 -7.07
C GLY A 117 2.69 7.60 -6.72
N GLY A 118 2.50 6.32 -7.04
CA GLY A 118 1.32 5.55 -6.66
C GLY A 118 1.18 5.44 -5.14
N VAL A 119 2.25 5.11 -4.43
CA VAL A 119 2.25 5.04 -2.96
C VAL A 119 2.01 6.41 -2.33
N ALA A 120 2.65 7.47 -2.84
CA ALA A 120 2.46 8.83 -2.34
C ALA A 120 1.00 9.28 -2.45
N VAL A 121 0.35 9.02 -3.59
CA VAL A 121 -1.07 9.35 -3.77
C VAL A 121 -1.96 8.44 -2.94
N GLY A 122 -1.74 7.13 -2.97
CA GLY A 122 -2.55 6.15 -2.24
C GLY A 122 -2.47 6.33 -0.74
N TYR A 123 -1.29 6.16 -0.15
CA TYR A 123 -1.08 6.29 1.29
C TYR A 123 -1.24 7.74 1.75
N GLY A 124 -0.85 8.74 0.95
CA GLY A 124 -1.14 10.14 1.26
C GLY A 124 -2.64 10.41 1.39
N SER A 125 -3.47 9.83 0.51
CA SER A 125 -4.93 9.94 0.62
C SER A 125 -5.48 9.30 1.89
N PHE A 126 -4.90 8.16 2.30
CA PHE A 126 -5.24 7.50 3.56
C PHE A 126 -4.94 8.41 4.76
N VAL A 127 -3.72 8.95 4.82
CA VAL A 127 -3.27 9.84 5.91
C VAL A 127 -4.14 11.09 5.97
N LEU A 128 -4.46 11.71 4.84
CA LEU A 128 -5.30 12.92 4.80
C LEU A 128 -6.72 12.67 5.34
N ARG A 129 -7.35 11.55 5.00
CA ARG A 129 -8.69 11.18 5.50
C ARG A 129 -8.68 10.76 6.96
N ASN A 130 -7.53 10.28 7.45
CA ASN A 130 -7.32 9.83 8.82
C ASN A 130 -6.50 10.84 9.64
N ARG A 131 -6.38 12.10 9.17
CA ARG A 131 -5.47 13.12 9.73
C ARG A 131 -5.65 13.34 11.24
N GLU A 132 -6.85 13.12 11.75
CA GLU A 132 -7.18 13.17 13.18
C GLU A 132 -6.32 12.23 14.03
N PHE A 133 -5.80 11.14 13.44
CA PHE A 133 -4.91 10.19 14.10
C PHE A 133 -3.42 10.50 13.87
N TYR A 134 -3.10 11.47 13.01
CA TYR A 134 -1.74 11.83 12.60
C TYR A 134 -1.35 13.27 12.97
N ALA A 135 -2.28 14.11 13.43
CA ALA A 135 -2.05 15.54 13.69
C ALA A 135 -1.24 15.85 14.96
N ASP A 136 -1.14 14.91 15.91
CA ASP A 136 -0.49 15.09 17.22
C ASP A 136 0.91 14.43 17.31
N ALA A 137 1.55 14.17 16.16
CA ALA A 137 2.84 13.48 16.06
C ALA A 137 4.03 14.43 15.87
#